data_AF-A0A143BKH1-F1
#
_entry.id   AF-A0A143BKH1-F1
#
_cell.length_a   1.000
_cell.length_b   1.000
_cell.length_c   1.000
_cell.angle_alpha   90.00
_cell.angle_beta   90.00
_cell.angle_gamma   90.00
#
_symmetry.space_group_name_H-M   'P 1'
#
loop_
_entity.id
_entity.type
_entity.pdbx_description
1 polymer ?
#
loop_
_entity_poly.entity_id
_entity_poly.type
_entity_poly.pdbx_seq_one_letter_code
_entity_poly.pdbx_strand_id
1 'polypeptide(L)'
;MSPCRSLPLAADCFTSRLHLHAYVDGELDTDIPGSALREVILGHIAHCPRCERLEQQLRALRQRLHAHGVRVADLPEERATPEFRERMARLLAG
;
A
#
# COMPACT_ATOMS: atom_id res chain seq x y z
N MET A 1 0.11 10.40 -18.88
CA MET A 1 0.16 10.21 -17.41
C MET A 1 0.43 11.57 -16.78
N SER A 2 -0.55 12.19 -16.12
CA SER A 2 -0.35 13.54 -15.54
C SER A 2 0.39 13.44 -14.20
N PRO A 3 1.48 14.20 -13.99
CA PRO A 3 2.22 14.20 -12.74
C PRO A 3 1.39 14.89 -11.65
N CYS A 4 1.37 14.31 -10.45
CA CYS A 4 0.93 15.01 -9.25
C CYS A 4 1.79 16.27 -9.13
N ARG A 5 1.20 17.46 -9.20
CA ARG A 5 1.95 18.70 -9.01
C ARG A 5 2.65 18.63 -7.66
N SER A 6 3.98 18.62 -7.72
CA SER A 6 4.90 18.46 -6.61
C SER A 6 4.62 19.53 -5.56
N LEU A 7 3.89 19.19 -4.50
CA LEU A 7 4.02 19.91 -3.25
C LEU A 7 5.40 19.55 -2.67
N PRO A 8 6.12 20.49 -2.05
CA PRO A 8 7.41 20.24 -1.42
C PRO A 8 7.23 19.49 -0.08
N LEU A 9 6.32 18.53 -0.04
CA LEU A 9 6.12 17.62 1.08
C LEU A 9 7.03 16.42 0.84
N ALA A 10 7.73 16.00 1.88
CA ALA A 10 8.87 15.08 1.87
C ALA A 10 8.65 13.69 1.22
N ALA A 11 7.44 13.36 0.73
CA ALA A 11 7.20 12.23 -0.14
C ALA A 11 6.48 12.65 -1.42
N ASP A 12 7.06 12.26 -2.55
CA ASP A 12 6.39 12.32 -3.84
C ASP A 12 5.25 11.28 -3.94
N CYS A 13 4.51 11.33 -5.05
CA CYS A 13 3.44 10.38 -5.34
C CYS A 13 3.94 8.94 -5.47
N PHE A 14 5.22 8.72 -5.75
CA PHE A 14 5.78 7.37 -5.89
C PHE A 14 5.97 6.75 -4.50
N THR A 15 6.67 7.43 -3.61
CA THR A 15 6.91 7.02 -2.22
C THR A 15 5.60 6.85 -1.46
N SER A 16 4.66 7.78 -1.61
CA SER A 16 3.36 7.69 -0.95
C SER A 16 2.57 6.47 -1.39
N ARG A 17 2.59 6.12 -2.68
CA ARG A 17 1.93 4.91 -3.20
C ARG A 17 2.63 3.63 -2.78
N LEU A 18 3.96 3.64 -2.74
CA LEU A 18 4.75 2.50 -2.30
C LEU A 18 4.38 2.10 -0.88
N HIS A 19 4.22 3.07 0.03
CA HIS A 19 3.94 2.80 1.44
C HIS A 19 2.44 2.84 1.81
N LEU A 20 1.55 3.12 0.86
CA LEU A 20 0.12 3.24 1.14
C LEU A 20 -0.52 1.93 1.63
N HIS A 21 -0.02 0.79 1.15
CA HIS A 21 -0.51 -0.52 1.59
C HIS A 21 -0.22 -0.73 3.08
N ALA A 22 1.03 -0.54 3.50
CA ALA A 22 1.48 -0.64 4.89
C ALA A 22 0.74 0.39 5.78
N TYR A 23 0.45 1.57 5.26
CA TYR A 23 -0.31 2.60 5.96
C TYR A 23 -1.73 2.11 6.26
N VAL A 24 -2.42 1.61 5.23
CA VAL A 24 -3.79 1.12 5.38
C VAL A 24 -3.80 -0.18 6.22
N ASP A 25 -2.69 -0.92 6.29
CA ASP A 25 -2.58 -2.19 7.05
C ASP A 25 -2.37 -1.90 8.54
N GLY A 26 -1.99 -0.67 8.89
CA GLY A 26 -1.48 -0.37 10.21
C GLY A 26 -0.13 -1.06 10.45
N GLU A 27 0.69 -1.23 9.42
CA GLU A 27 2.06 -1.76 9.54
C GLU A 27 3.10 -0.64 9.53
N LEU A 28 2.69 0.58 9.18
CA LEU A 28 3.52 1.76 9.30
C LEU A 28 3.57 2.24 10.76
N ASP A 29 4.64 1.83 11.44
CA ASP A 29 5.07 2.31 12.77
C ASP A 29 3.89 2.50 13.75
N THR A 30 3.02 1.51 13.86
CA THR A 30 1.83 1.59 14.73
C THR A 30 2.15 1.77 16.21
N ASP A 31 3.36 1.42 16.62
CA ASP A 31 3.81 1.54 18.00
C ASP A 31 4.45 2.91 18.31
N ILE A 32 4.61 3.78 17.31
CA ILE A 32 5.18 5.13 17.46
C ILE A 32 4.17 6.17 16.95
N PRO A 33 3.38 6.78 17.86
CA PRO A 33 2.62 7.98 17.53
C PRO A 33 3.55 9.04 16.94
N GLY A 34 3.26 9.51 15.72
CA GLY A 34 4.08 10.54 15.05
C GLY A 34 5.27 10.01 14.25
N SER A 35 5.23 8.75 13.80
CA SER A 35 6.17 8.27 12.79
C SER A 35 6.23 9.26 11.61
N ALA A 36 7.44 9.77 11.34
CA ALA A 36 7.66 10.78 10.32
C ALA A 36 7.14 10.33 8.95
N LEU A 37 7.22 9.02 8.65
CA LEU A 37 6.71 8.46 7.40
C LEU A 37 5.17 8.44 7.36
N ARG A 38 4.51 8.08 8.47
CA ARG A 38 3.05 8.13 8.58
C ARG A 38 2.51 9.54 8.38
N GLU A 39 3.12 10.54 9.03
CA GLU A 39 2.73 11.95 8.88
C GLU A 39 2.95 12.47 7.46
N VAL A 40 4.06 12.10 6.85
CA VAL A 40 4.38 12.47 5.46
C VAL A 40 3.36 11.89 4.48
N ILE A 41 2.95 10.62 4.66
CA ILE A 41 1.93 9.99 3.82
C ILE A 41 0.56 10.64 4.02
N LEU A 42 0.16 10.91 5.27
CA LEU A 42 -1.08 11.61 5.58
C LEU A 42 -1.12 13.01 4.96
N GLY A 43 -0.03 13.77 5.11
CA GLY A 43 0.13 15.09 4.51
C GLY A 43 0.05 15.05 2.99
N HIS A 44 0.60 14.01 2.36
CA HIS A 44 0.50 13.82 0.93
C HIS A 44 -0.92 13.45 0.47
N ILE A 45 -1.58 12.48 1.13
CA ILE A 45 -2.94 12.04 0.79
C ILE A 45 -3.91 13.21 0.85
N ALA A 46 -3.79 14.07 1.87
CA ALA A 46 -4.64 15.25 2.06
C ALA A 46 -4.61 16.22 0.86
N HIS A 47 -3.56 16.18 0.04
CA HIS A 47 -3.38 17.11 -1.09
C HIS A 47 -3.29 16.40 -2.45
N CYS A 48 -3.40 15.07 -2.48
CA CYS A 48 -3.28 14.29 -3.70
C CYS A 48 -4.54 13.43 -3.91
N PRO A 49 -5.47 13.87 -4.78
CA PRO A 49 -6.71 13.14 -5.06
C PRO A 49 -6.50 11.72 -5.59
N ARG A 50 -5.34 11.48 -6.23
CA ARG A 50 -5.00 10.15 -6.75
C ARG A 50 -4.60 9.19 -5.62
N CYS A 51 -3.83 9.67 -4.65
CA CYS A 51 -3.42 8.87 -3.50
C CYS A 51 -4.59 8.68 -2.53
N GLU A 52 -5.45 9.69 -2.36
CA GLU A 52 -6.73 9.56 -1.64
C GLU A 52 -7.62 8.48 -2.26
N ARG A 53 -7.84 8.51 -3.57
CA ARG A 53 -8.63 7.47 -4.24
C ARG A 53 -8.02 6.09 -4.07
N LEU A 54 -6.69 5.98 -4.16
CA LEU A 54 -6.01 4.70 -3.98
C LEU A 54 -6.15 4.18 -2.55
N GLU A 55 -6.08 5.06 -1.55
CA GLU A 55 -6.26 4.72 -0.14
C GLU A 55 -7.67 4.16 0.12
N GLN A 56 -8.70 4.83 -0.41
CA GLN A 56 -10.09 4.36 -0.33
C GLN A 56 -10.28 3.00 -1.01
N GLN A 57 -9.67 2.80 -2.19
CA GLN A 57 -9.72 1.51 -2.89
C GLN A 57 -9.07 0.39 -2.10
N LEU A 58 -7.91 0.64 -1.47
CA LEU A 58 -7.22 -0.33 -0.63
C LEU A 58 -8.04 -0.66 0.63
N ARG A 59 -8.62 0.34 1.29
CA ARG A 59 -9.53 0.13 2.44
C ARG A 59 -10.74 -0.72 2.07
N ALA A 60 -11.42 -0.38 0.97
CA ALA A 60 -12.57 -1.14 0.49
C ALA A 60 -12.19 -2.58 0.12
N LEU A 61 -11.03 -2.77 -0.52
CA LEU A 61 -10.52 -4.11 -0.83
C LEU A 61 -10.31 -4.94 0.43
N ARG A 62 -9.69 -4.35 1.47
CA ARG A 62 -9.48 -5.05 2.76
C ARG A 62 -10.75 -5.37 3.50
N GLN A 63 -11.69 -4.42 3.53
CA GLN A 63 -13.01 -4.68 4.11
C GLN A 63 -13.70 -5.86 3.42
N ARG A 64 -13.60 -5.94 2.09
CA ARG A 64 -14.14 -7.09 1.32
C ARG A 64 -13.39 -8.38 1.64
N LEU A 65 -12.06 -8.37 1.69
CA LEU A 65 -11.26 -9.54 2.04
C LEU A 65 -11.61 -10.05 3.45
N HIS A 66 -11.70 -9.16 4.43
CA HIS A 66 -12.13 -9.49 5.78
C HIS A 66 -13.57 -10.04 5.83
N ALA A 67 -14.51 -9.47 5.08
CA ALA A 67 -15.88 -9.97 4.99
C ALA A 67 -15.96 -11.40 4.42
N HIS A 68 -14.99 -11.79 3.58
CA HIS A 68 -14.84 -13.16 3.06
C HIS A 68 -13.98 -14.06 3.95
N GLY A 69 -13.63 -13.63 5.17
CA GLY A 69 -12.82 -14.40 6.10
C GLY A 69 -11.34 -14.49 5.74
N VAL A 70 -10.89 -13.75 4.72
CA VAL A 70 -9.47 -13.64 4.37
C VAL A 70 -8.84 -12.64 5.33
N ARG A 71 -8.12 -13.14 6.34
CA ARG A 71 -7.18 -12.32 7.10
C ARG A 71 -5.82 -12.48 6.47
N VAL A 72 -5.15 -11.37 6.16
CA VAL A 72 -3.78 -11.39 5.60
C VAL A 72 -2.82 -12.11 6.55
N ALA A 73 -3.03 -12.00 7.86
CA ALA A 73 -2.29 -12.75 8.89
C ALA A 73 -2.53 -14.27 8.87
N ASP A 74 -3.62 -14.73 8.25
CA ASP A 74 -3.95 -16.16 8.10
C ASP A 74 -3.56 -16.69 6.72
N LEU A 75 -3.01 -15.86 5.83
CA LEU A 75 -2.31 -16.39 4.67
C LEU A 75 -1.11 -17.16 5.24
N PRO A 76 -1.03 -18.48 5.01
CA PRO A 76 0.19 -19.17 5.39
C PRO A 76 1.34 -18.42 4.72
N GLU A 77 2.46 -18.24 5.44
CA GLU A 77 3.78 -18.03 4.81
C GLU A 77 4.16 -19.30 4.02
N GLU A 78 3.23 -19.83 3.21
CA GLU A 78 3.42 -20.91 2.28
C GLU A 78 4.40 -20.37 1.26
N ARG A 79 5.67 -20.65 1.56
CA ARG A 79 6.77 -20.84 0.64
C ARG A 79 6.20 -20.93 -0.76
N ALA A 80 6.19 -19.79 -1.46
CA ALA A 80 5.79 -19.73 -2.86
C ALA A 80 6.41 -20.95 -3.54
N THR A 81 5.57 -21.89 -3.98
CA THR A 81 6.10 -23.14 -4.51
C THR A 81 7.02 -22.80 -5.70
N PRO A 82 8.02 -23.63 -6.01
CA PRO A 82 8.89 -23.37 -7.16
C PRO A 82 8.09 -23.05 -8.43
N GLU A 83 6.95 -23.72 -8.63
CA GLU A 83 6.06 -23.50 -9.77
C GLU A 83 5.36 -22.13 -9.72
N PHE A 84 4.91 -21.69 -8.54
CA PHE A 84 4.32 -20.35 -8.38
C PHE A 84 5.35 -19.25 -8.67
N ARG A 85 6.60 -19.42 -8.20
CA ARG A 85 7.69 -18.46 -8.45
C ARG A 85 8.03 -18.38 -9.93
N GLU A 86 8.13 -19.52 -10.60
CA GLU A 86 8.45 -19.60 -12.02
C GLU A 86 7.31 -19.04 -12.89
N ARG A 87 6.05 -19.23 -12.48
CA ARG A 87 4.90 -18.61 -13.14
C ARG A 87 4.90 -17.10 -13.01
N MET A 88 5.22 -16.57 -11.82
CA MET A 88 5.34 -15.13 -11.59
C MET A 88 6.51 -14.51 -12.34
N ALA A 89 7.67 -15.19 -12.39
CA ALA A 89 8.84 -14.74 -13.15
C ALA A 89 8.51 -14.59 -14.65
N ARG A 90 7.75 -15.53 -15.22
CA ARG A 90 7.29 -15.45 -16.62
C ARG A 90 6.34 -14.28 -16.88
N LEU A 91 5.46 -13.95 -15.94
CA LEU A 91 4.54 -12.82 -16.08
C LEU A 91 5.24 -11.45 -15.98
N LEU A 92 6.35 -11.36 -15.24
CA LEU A 92 7.13 -10.13 -15.05
C LEU A 92 8.24 -9.94 -16.11
N ALA A 93 8.62 -11.01 -16.81
CA ALA A 93 9.59 -10.98 -17.90
C ALA A 93 8.97 -10.59 -19.27
N GLY A 94 7.67 -10.27 -19.30
CA GLY A 94 6.92 -9.82 -20.48
C GLY A 94 6.87 -8.30 -20.61
#